data_AF-A0A352RV22-F1
#
_entry.id   AF-A0A352RV22-F1
#
_cell.length_a   1.000
_cell.length_b   1.000
_cell.length_c   1.000
_cell.angle_alpha   90.00
_cell.angle_beta   90.00
_cell.angle_gamma   90.00
#
_symmetry.space_group_name_H-M   'P 1'
#
loop_
_entity.id
_entity.type
_entity.pdbx_description
1 polymer ?
#
loop_
_entity_poly.entity_id
_entity_poly.type
_entity_poly.pdbx_seq_one_letter_code
_entity_poly.pdbx_strand_id
1 'polypeptide(L)' 'MVDPIFRKTEAGQEEIRTRERKLDQKLRALLLIVNGERAKSELVAQVGALGVAGEALDTLL' A
#
# COMPACT_ATOMS: atom_id res chain seq x y z
N MET A 1 10.17 -13.34 -13.17
CA MET A 1 8.91 -12.68 -12.77
C MET A 1 9.13 -11.19 -12.81
N VAL A 2 8.16 -10.42 -13.31
CA VAL A 2 8.23 -8.96 -13.32
C VAL A 2 7.96 -8.44 -11.91
N ASP A 3 8.74 -7.48 -11.44
CA ASP A 3 8.52 -6.78 -10.17
C ASP A 3 7.80 -5.44 -10.46
N PRO A 4 6.45 -5.39 -10.36
CA PRO A 4 5.68 -4.25 -10.84
C PRO A 4 5.79 -3.04 -9.92
N ILE A 5 5.66 -1.85 -10.50
CA ILE A 5 5.53 -0.60 -9.77
C ILE A 5 4.04 -0.35 -9.47
N PHE A 6 3.71 -0.11 -8.20
CA PHE A 6 2.34 0.14 -7.77
C PHE A 6 2.02 1.63 -7.69
N ARG A 7 0.80 1.98 -8.13
CA ARG A 7 0.18 3.30 -7.95
C ARG A 7 -1.11 3.12 -7.16
N LYS A 8 -1.44 4.11 -6.31
CA LYS A 8 -2.74 4.13 -5.62
C LYS A 8 -3.86 4.18 -6.66
N THR A 9 -4.89 3.38 -6.42
CA THR A 9 -6.20 3.53 -7.07
C THR A 9 -6.88 4.82 -6.63
N GLU A 10 -7.95 5.24 -7.32
CA GLU A 10 -8.78 6.36 -6.88
C GLU A 10 -9.33 6.13 -5.46
N ALA A 11 -9.82 4.91 -5.21
CA ALA A 11 -10.23 4.42 -3.89
C ALA A 11 -9.15 4.62 -2.81
N GLY A 12 -7.90 4.26 -3.12
CA GLY A 12 -6.78 4.44 -2.20
C GLY A 12 -6.45 5.92 -1.96
N GLN A 13 -6.64 6.78 -2.96
CA GLN A 13 -6.49 8.23 -2.77
C GLN A 13 -7.61 8.83 -1.93
N GLU A 14 -8.86 8.43 -2.17
CA GLU A 14 -10.02 8.82 -1.38
C GLU A 14 -9.83 8.44 0.08
N GLU A 15 -9.40 7.21 0.36
CA GLU A 15 -9.19 6.76 1.74
C GLU A 15 -8.15 7.61 2.48
N ILE A 16 -7.08 8.05 1.82
CA ILE A 16 -6.10 8.96 2.42
C ILE A 16 -6.71 10.34 2.70
N ARG A 17 -7.60 10.82 1.84
CA ARG A 17 -8.25 12.14 1.97
C ARG A 17 -9.37 12.13 3.02
N THR A 18 -10.29 11.16 2.97
CA THR A 18 -11.56 11.19 3.71
C THR A 18 -11.65 10.14 4.80
N ARG A 19 -10.92 9.02 4.68
CA ARG A 19 -10.97 7.86 5.59
C ARG A 19 -12.35 7.19 5.69
N GLU A 20 -13.20 7.37 4.68
CA GLU A 20 -14.56 6.86 4.67
C GLU A 20 -14.65 5.34 4.58
N ARG A 21 -13.64 4.68 3.97
CA ARG A 21 -13.59 3.21 3.85
C ARG A 21 -13.06 2.55 5.12
N LYS A 22 -12.61 3.34 6.09
CA LYS A 22 -12.16 2.89 7.43
C LYS A 22 -11.12 1.78 7.33
N LEU A 23 -10.18 1.90 6.39
CA LEU A 23 -9.08 0.95 6.32
C LEU A 23 -8.29 1.01 7.63
N ASP A 24 -7.81 -0.16 8.05
CA ASP A 24 -6.97 -0.23 9.24
C ASP A 24 -5.71 0.63 9.07
N GLN A 25 -5.08 0.95 10.20
CA GLN A 25 -3.92 1.83 10.22
C GLN A 25 -2.75 1.32 9.37
N LYS A 26 -2.55 0.00 9.28
CA LYS A 26 -1.46 -0.62 8.53
C LYS A 26 -1.70 -0.50 7.03
N LEU A 27 -2.91 -0.79 6.56
CA LEU A 27 -3.31 -0.61 5.16
C LEU A 27 -3.19 0.85 4.72
N ARG A 28 -3.58 1.79 5.59
CA ARG A 28 -3.40 3.22 5.32
C ARG A 28 -1.94 3.65 5.29
N ALA A 29 -1.09 3.14 6.17
CA ALA A 29 0.34 3.39 6.13
C ALA A 29 0.97 2.87 4.84
N LEU A 30 0.53 1.70 4.37
CA LEU A 30 0.93 1.15 3.08
C LEU A 30 0.46 2.05 1.92
N LEU A 31 -0.79 2.52 1.93
CA LEU A 31 -1.25 3.49 0.94
C LEU A 31 -0.35 4.72 0.89
N LEU A 32 0.03 5.31 2.04
CA LEU A 32 0.89 6.50 2.06
C LEU A 32 2.21 6.31 1.30
N ILE A 33 2.84 5.12 1.37
CA ILE A 33 4.12 4.85 0.70
C ILE A 33 4.02 4.45 -0.77
N VAL A 34 2.85 3.99 -1.24
CA VAL A 34 2.65 3.59 -2.66
C VAL A 34 2.51 4.84 -3.52
N ASN A 35 3.57 5.31 -4.17
CA ASN A 35 3.60 6.57 -4.92
C ASN A 35 3.87 6.43 -6.42
N GLY A 36 3.97 5.21 -6.95
CA GLY A 36 4.30 4.99 -8.37
C GLY A 36 5.79 5.02 -8.69
N GLU A 37 6.66 4.96 -7.69
CA GLU A 37 8.12 4.95 -7.86
C GLU A 37 8.78 3.64 -7.43
N ARG A 38 8.16 2.88 -6.52
CA ARG A 38 8.73 1.67 -5.90
C ARG A 38 8.11 0.39 -6.45
N ALA A 39 8.94 -0.63 -6.58
CA ALA A 39 8.53 -1.97 -6.98
C ALA A 39 7.86 -2.75 -5.82
N LYS A 40 7.19 -3.87 -6.11
CA LYS A 40 6.52 -4.73 -5.11
C LYS A 40 7.50 -5.14 -4.01
N SER A 41 8.68 -5.60 -4.41
CA SER A 41 9.69 -6.11 -3.46
C SER A 41 10.17 -5.04 -2.48
N GLU A 42 10.39 -3.81 -2.96
CA GLU A 42 10.82 -2.67 -2.14
C GLU A 42 9.73 -2.23 -1.15
N LEU A 43 8.48 -2.19 -1.60
CA LEU A 43 7.34 -1.88 -0.75
C LEU A 43 7.18 -2.92 0.37
N VAL A 44 7.26 -4.21 0.02
CA VAL A 44 7.18 -5.32 0.99
C VAL A 44 8.34 -5.27 1.99
N ALA A 45 9.57 -5.03 1.53
CA ALA A 45 10.73 -4.91 2.42
C ALA A 45 10.57 -3.74 3.41
N GLN A 46 10.05 -2.60 2.95
CA GLN A 46 9.85 -1.42 3.78
C GLN A 46 8.76 -1.63 4.84
N VAL A 47 7.66 -2.29 4.49
CA VAL A 47 6.56 -2.51 5.45
C VAL A 47 6.74 -3.73 6.33
N GLY A 48 7.63 -4.66 5.95
CA GLY A 48 8.07 -5.75 6.82
C GLY A 48 8.66 -5.25 8.13
N ALA A 49 9.43 -4.15 8.09
CA ALA A 49 9.93 -3.46 9.29
C ALA A 49 8.83 -2.85 10.18
N LEU A 50 7.63 -2.66 9.63
CA LEU A 50 6.45 -2.10 10.33
C LEU A 50 5.47 -3.20 10.78
N GLY A 51 5.81 -4.48 10.60
CA GLY A 51 4.93 -5.60 10.95
C GLY A 51 3.67 -5.69 10.09
N VAL A 52 3.75 -5.20 8.84
CA VAL A 52 2.72 -5.36 7.82
C VAL A 52 3.10 -6.56 6.97
N ALA A 53 2.22 -7.56 6.91
CA ALA A 53 2.45 -8.74 6.07
C ALA A 53 2.35 -8.37 4.59
N GLY A 54 3.09 -9.08 3.73
CA GLY A 54 2.99 -8.91 2.28
C GLY A 54 1.55 -9.08 1.74
N GLU A 55 0.72 -9.88 2.43
CA GLU A 55 -0.70 -10.09 2.15
C GLU A 55 -1.53 -8.78 2.24
N ALA A 56 -1.09 -7.81 3.03
CA ALA A 56 -1.75 -6.50 3.11
C ALA A 56 -1.65 -5.73 1.80
N LEU A 57 -0.57 -5.93 1.02
CA LEU A 57 -0.46 -5.36 -0.32
C LEU A 57 -1.45 -6.00 -1.27
N ASP A 58 -1.65 -7.32 -1.18
CA ASP A 58 -2.61 -8.03 -2.02
C ASP A 58 -4.06 -7.61 -1.70
N THR A 59 -4.34 -7.11 -0.50
CA THR A 59 -5.65 -6.52 -0.12
C THR A 59 -5.92 -5.16 -0.80
N LEU A 60 -4.88 -4.51 -1.34
CA LEU A 60 -4.95 -3.18 -1.96
C LEU A 60 -4.85 -3.20 -3.50
N LEU A 61 -4.70 -4.37 -4.11
CA LEU A 61 -4.68 -4.58 -5.56
C LEU A 61 -6.10 -4.72 -6.12
#